data_AF-A0A8R2JV73-F1
#
_entry.id   AF-A0A8R2JV73-F1
#
_cell.length_a   1.000
_cell.length_b   1.000
_cell.length_c   1.000
_cell.angle_alpha   90.00
_cell.angle_beta   90.00
_cell.angle_gamma   90.00
#
_symmetry.space_group_name_H-M   'P 1'
#
loop_
_entity.id
_entity.type
_entity.pdbx_description
1 polymer ?
#
loop_
_entity_poly.entity_id
_entity_poly.type
_entity_poly.pdbx_seq_one_letter_code
_entity_poly.pdbx_strand_id
1 'polypeptide(L)'
;MTPYFPNGSAVSSAVYCKALKTLGLCHATGKGLSVFSRTVAKNTFLCTCASYFGVSNNRLFNLQNDWLLFNQKSISNTSDTLTIASVVFETYLGKSYVLPDSGVFLFQKIGNNVWEIWSGFRASKLDTIRVYKTGLASKYHIEINDSTEIRMDFRGATLKATTVIFNPSEFIGFNQTITSGLDVYTYMHYPMIQILGYQLNFNYTISITDDHGWSNGNGSFSGLIGILQREESDFGAAGSLMRLDRMTAVDFTVGTVSLESNILFKQPMLSSITNIHIKPFKYEVWQITLYMLIGFVLILLFLNKFKANRSPSITVLDIIGLVHGAICQQGYTIVLILNSIKIVVFVLFLTTFFLFNAYSASIVSLFQSTSSSINNVKDFLHEKSMTMSIQIASYAKPYFNETTNEILRKLYDMKIKPYDENNSFTDAQKGIERIRTEFHGFMVEKTSAYQIINKKWREEEKCGLYEIQLFKLPVLAIPVVKKSGHKDVFKQKYVFVYVLR
;
A
#
# COMPACT_ATOMS: atom_id res chain seq x y z
N MET A 1 -15.04 -12.79 -25.74
CA MET A 1 -16.25 -12.80 -24.87
C MET A 1 -16.56 -11.36 -24.49
N THR A 2 -17.50 -10.75 -25.20
CA THR A 2 -18.11 -9.46 -24.89
C THR A 2 -19.01 -9.60 -23.65
N PRO A 3 -18.97 -8.69 -22.66
CA PRO A 3 -19.93 -8.71 -21.59
C PRO A 3 -21.22 -8.03 -22.05
N TYR A 4 -22.30 -8.79 -21.93
CA TYR A 4 -23.68 -8.44 -22.21
C TYR A 4 -24.15 -7.32 -21.26
N PHE A 5 -24.63 -6.19 -21.80
CA PHE A 5 -25.39 -5.20 -21.05
C PHE A 5 -26.84 -5.69 -20.92
N PRO A 6 -27.44 -5.80 -19.73
CA PRO A 6 -28.87 -6.03 -19.62
C PRO A 6 -29.61 -4.72 -19.89
N ASN A 7 -30.18 -4.62 -21.10
CA ASN A 7 -31.26 -3.69 -21.42
C ASN A 7 -32.47 -3.92 -20.51
N GLY A 8 -33.11 -2.82 -20.11
CA GLY A 8 -34.55 -2.75 -19.86
C GLY A 8 -35.07 -3.49 -18.63
N SER A 9 -35.28 -2.74 -17.54
CA SER A 9 -36.35 -3.06 -16.59
C SER A 9 -37.42 -1.96 -16.63
N ALA A 10 -38.39 -2.17 -17.52
CA ALA A 10 -39.67 -1.48 -17.46
C ALA A 10 -40.41 -1.96 -16.20
N VAL A 11 -40.17 -1.30 -15.06
CA VAL A 11 -40.94 -1.54 -13.84
C VAL A 11 -42.01 -0.46 -13.72
N SER A 12 -43.25 -0.88 -13.99
CA SER A 12 -44.52 -0.17 -13.83
C SER A 12 -44.50 1.06 -12.90
N SER A 13 -44.53 2.23 -13.52
CA SER A 13 -44.67 3.57 -12.92
C SER A 13 -46.06 3.85 -12.32
N ALA A 14 -46.99 2.89 -12.35
CA ALA A 14 -48.40 3.10 -12.00
C ALA A 14 -48.70 3.03 -10.48
N VAL A 15 -47.78 2.55 -9.65
CA VAL A 15 -48.04 2.29 -8.21
C VAL A 15 -47.58 3.43 -7.29
N TYR A 16 -46.57 4.22 -7.67
CA TYR A 16 -45.90 5.11 -6.71
C TYR A 16 -46.57 6.47 -6.48
N CYS A 17 -47.55 6.86 -7.31
CA CYS A 17 -48.29 8.12 -7.17
C CYS A 17 -49.69 7.94 -6.56
N LYS A 18 -50.16 6.70 -6.33
CA LYS A 18 -51.51 6.47 -5.77
C LYS A 18 -51.63 6.94 -4.30
N ALA A 19 -50.50 7.19 -3.62
CA ALA A 19 -50.42 7.84 -2.31
C ALA A 19 -50.34 9.38 -2.39
N LEU A 20 -49.88 9.96 -3.50
CA LEU A 20 -49.79 11.41 -3.72
C LEU A 20 -51.15 12.06 -4.06
N LYS A 21 -52.22 11.26 -4.18
CA LYS A 21 -53.60 11.73 -4.37
C LYS A 21 -54.47 11.68 -3.10
N THR A 22 -54.02 11.03 -2.01
CA THR A 22 -54.86 10.76 -0.83
C THR A 22 -54.43 11.45 0.46
N LEU A 23 -53.27 12.12 0.50
CA LEU A 23 -52.78 12.76 1.71
C LEU A 23 -52.49 14.23 1.42
N GLY A 24 -53.39 15.10 1.89
CA GLY A 24 -53.29 16.54 1.76
C GLY A 24 -51.94 17.07 2.27
N LEU A 25 -51.37 17.98 1.46
CA LEU A 25 -50.52 19.10 1.85
C LEU A 25 -49.55 18.83 3.03
N CYS A 26 -48.31 18.44 2.72
CA CYS A 26 -47.20 18.86 3.58
C CYS A 26 -46.86 20.31 3.24
N HIS A 27 -47.55 21.27 3.87
CA HIS A 27 -47.17 22.68 3.85
C HIS A 27 -45.98 22.89 4.81
N ALA A 28 -44.77 22.52 4.36
CA ALA A 28 -43.55 22.94 5.04
C ALA A 28 -43.26 24.39 4.62
N THR A 29 -43.84 25.33 5.37
CA THR A 29 -43.81 26.80 5.20
C THR A 29 -44.63 27.29 4.01
N GLY A 30 -45.44 28.33 4.19
CA GLY A 30 -46.34 28.93 3.18
C GLY A 30 -45.64 29.58 1.98
N LYS A 31 -44.64 28.92 1.37
CA LYS A 31 -43.78 29.42 0.29
C LYS A 31 -43.72 28.54 -0.96
N GLY A 32 -44.47 27.42 -1.01
CA GLY A 32 -44.80 26.73 -2.28
C GLY A 32 -43.81 25.70 -2.84
N LEU A 33 -42.92 25.11 -2.03
CA LEU A 33 -41.99 24.04 -2.43
C LEU A 33 -42.19 22.78 -1.56
N SER A 34 -42.39 21.61 -2.16
CA SER A 34 -42.54 20.31 -1.45
C SER A 34 -41.30 19.43 -1.61
N VAL A 35 -40.85 18.74 -0.56
CA VAL A 35 -39.62 17.92 -0.54
C VAL A 35 -39.95 16.46 -0.24
N PHE A 36 -39.33 15.55 -0.98
CA PHE A 36 -39.39 14.12 -0.75
C PHE A 36 -38.00 13.50 -0.78
N SER A 37 -37.81 12.41 -0.04
CA SER A 37 -36.55 11.64 -0.05
C SER A 37 -36.80 10.19 -0.45
N ARG A 38 -35.88 9.62 -1.22
CA ARG A 38 -35.84 8.21 -1.57
C ARG A 38 -34.51 7.63 -1.11
N THR A 39 -34.55 6.59 -0.29
CA THR A 39 -33.33 5.87 0.08
C THR A 39 -33.04 4.80 -0.98
N VAL A 40 -31.92 4.94 -1.70
CA VAL A 40 -31.56 4.10 -2.85
C VAL A 40 -31.44 2.63 -2.45
N ALA A 41 -30.88 2.34 -1.28
CA ALA A 41 -30.65 0.97 -0.79
C ALA A 41 -31.92 0.17 -0.46
N LYS A 42 -33.06 0.84 -0.17
CA LYS A 42 -34.31 0.17 0.26
C LYS A 42 -35.44 0.29 -0.76
N ASN A 43 -35.26 1.05 -1.84
CA ASN A 43 -36.31 1.36 -2.81
C ASN A 43 -37.63 1.88 -2.20
N THR A 44 -37.59 2.36 -0.95
CA THR A 44 -38.72 2.93 -0.21
C THR A 44 -38.62 4.44 -0.19
N PHE A 45 -39.72 5.11 -0.54
CA PHE A 45 -39.86 6.56 -0.40
C PHE A 45 -40.28 6.90 1.02
N LEU A 46 -39.46 7.70 1.70
CA LEU A 46 -39.78 8.24 3.01
C LEU A 46 -40.24 9.69 2.80
N CYS A 47 -41.54 9.93 3.02
CA CYS A 47 -42.11 11.27 3.07
C CYS A 47 -41.76 11.92 4.41
N THR A 48 -40.51 12.31 4.59
CA THR A 48 -40.09 13.09 5.76
C THR A 48 -40.06 14.56 5.40
N CYS A 49 -40.94 15.35 6.01
CA CYS A 49 -40.88 16.81 5.96
C CYS A 49 -39.75 17.29 6.89
N ALA A 50 -38.51 17.19 6.42
CA ALA A 50 -37.32 17.64 7.13
C ALA A 50 -36.96 19.08 6.75
N SER A 51 -36.47 19.88 7.69
CA SER A 51 -35.96 21.21 7.39
C SER A 51 -34.70 21.09 6.52
N TYR A 52 -34.64 21.83 5.40
CA TYR A 52 -33.49 21.83 4.48
C TYR A 52 -32.14 22.02 5.20
N PHE A 53 -32.14 22.89 6.22
CA PHE A 53 -30.98 23.15 7.06
C PHE A 53 -30.51 21.91 7.84
N GLY A 54 -31.42 21.11 8.41
CA GLY A 54 -31.08 19.88 9.12
C GLY A 54 -30.55 18.79 8.18
N VAL A 55 -31.09 18.70 6.95
CA VAL A 55 -30.64 17.75 5.92
C VAL A 55 -29.24 18.10 5.42
N SER A 56 -29.01 19.38 5.16
CA SER A 56 -27.71 19.91 4.74
C SER A 56 -26.64 19.75 5.82
N ASN A 57 -26.92 20.16 7.07
CA ASN A 57 -25.93 20.11 8.16
C ASN A 57 -25.50 18.67 8.48
N ASN A 58 -26.38 17.69 8.26
CA ASN A 58 -26.06 16.27 8.42
C ASN A 58 -25.46 15.60 7.16
N ARG A 59 -25.23 16.39 6.09
CA ARG A 59 -24.67 15.96 4.80
C ARG A 59 -25.40 14.74 4.22
N LEU A 60 -26.74 14.83 4.19
CA LEU A 60 -27.63 13.76 3.70
C LEU A 60 -27.92 13.86 2.20
N PHE A 61 -27.51 14.96 1.55
CA PHE A 61 -27.45 15.09 0.10
C PHE A 61 -26.23 14.32 -0.42
N ASN A 62 -26.39 13.01 -0.60
CA ASN A 62 -25.31 12.09 -0.99
C ASN A 62 -25.88 10.94 -1.84
N LEU A 63 -25.01 10.07 -2.37
CA LEU A 63 -25.41 8.95 -3.23
C LEU A 63 -26.38 7.94 -2.58
N GLN A 64 -26.56 7.97 -1.26
CA GLN A 64 -27.48 7.04 -0.59
C GLN A 64 -28.94 7.50 -0.71
N ASN A 65 -29.18 8.79 -0.97
CA ASN A 65 -30.52 9.37 -0.97
C ASN A 65 -30.74 10.31 -2.16
N ASP A 66 -31.83 10.06 -2.89
CA ASP A 66 -32.33 11.01 -3.89
C ASP A 66 -33.34 11.94 -3.23
N TRP A 67 -33.24 13.23 -3.54
CA TRP A 67 -34.09 14.29 -3.01
C TRP A 67 -34.88 14.92 -4.14
N LEU A 68 -36.21 14.88 -4.03
CA LEU A 68 -37.13 15.41 -5.04
C LEU A 68 -37.79 16.68 -4.51
N LEU A 69 -37.63 17.78 -5.24
CA LEU A 69 -38.22 19.08 -4.95
C LEU A 69 -39.33 19.33 -5.97
N PHE A 70 -40.50 19.80 -5.54
CA PHE A 70 -41.62 20.13 -6.45
C PHE A 70 -41.96 21.60 -6.36
N ASN A 71 -41.79 22.32 -7.47
CA ASN A 71 -42.25 23.70 -7.60
C ASN A 71 -43.58 23.74 -8.37
N GLN A 72 -44.66 24.09 -7.66
CA GLN A 72 -46.02 24.11 -8.20
C GLN A 72 -46.44 25.47 -8.78
N LYS A 73 -45.61 26.52 -8.66
CA LYS A 73 -45.96 27.84 -9.21
C LYS A 73 -46.04 27.79 -10.74
N SER A 74 -47.23 28.06 -11.27
CA SER A 74 -47.53 28.21 -12.70
C SER A 74 -46.71 29.37 -13.26
N ILE A 75 -45.91 29.09 -14.29
CA ILE A 75 -45.12 30.09 -15.00
C ILE A 75 -46.09 30.96 -15.80
N SER A 76 -46.24 32.23 -15.44
CA SER A 76 -46.81 33.24 -16.33
C SER A 76 -45.76 33.56 -17.39
N ASN A 77 -46.15 33.44 -18.66
CA ASN A 77 -45.31 33.61 -19.86
C ASN A 77 -44.19 34.65 -19.70
N THR A 78 -42.98 34.29 -20.15
CA THR A 78 -41.76 35.10 -20.38
C THR A 78 -40.59 35.03 -19.38
N SER A 79 -40.40 33.95 -18.62
CA SER A 79 -39.10 33.69 -17.97
C SER A 79 -38.55 32.30 -18.33
N ASP A 80 -37.27 32.25 -18.75
CA ASP A 80 -36.55 31.01 -19.07
C ASP A 80 -36.65 30.03 -17.90
N THR A 81 -37.11 28.79 -18.16
CA THR A 81 -37.30 27.76 -17.13
C THR A 81 -36.02 27.44 -16.36
N LEU A 82 -34.86 27.58 -17.01
CA LEU A 82 -33.54 27.52 -16.40
C LEU A 82 -33.36 28.58 -15.31
N THR A 83 -33.72 29.83 -15.59
CA THR A 83 -33.56 30.94 -14.64
C THR A 83 -34.42 30.72 -13.40
N ILE A 84 -35.63 30.21 -13.58
CA ILE A 84 -36.52 29.84 -12.46
C ILE A 84 -35.90 28.72 -11.63
N ALA A 85 -35.41 27.65 -12.28
CA ALA A 85 -34.78 26.54 -11.59
C ALA A 85 -33.54 27.01 -10.81
N SER A 86 -32.67 27.82 -11.41
CA SER A 86 -31.51 28.42 -10.77
C SER A 86 -31.89 29.28 -9.56
N VAL A 87 -32.91 30.13 -9.67
CA VAL A 87 -33.40 30.94 -8.54
C VAL A 87 -33.94 30.07 -7.42
N VAL A 88 -34.65 28.97 -7.72
CA VAL A 88 -35.15 28.04 -6.70
C VAL A 88 -34.00 27.34 -6.00
N PHE A 89 -33.02 26.81 -6.74
CA PHE A 89 -31.84 26.19 -6.16
C PHE A 89 -31.05 27.17 -5.28
N GLU A 90 -30.82 28.40 -5.73
CA GLU A 90 -30.10 29.40 -4.93
C GLU A 90 -30.90 29.85 -3.70
N THR A 91 -32.21 30.07 -3.84
CA THR A 91 -33.06 30.54 -2.73
C THR A 91 -33.16 29.52 -1.60
N TYR A 92 -33.34 28.24 -1.93
CA TYR A 92 -33.60 27.20 -0.94
C TYR A 92 -32.37 26.38 -0.57
N LEU A 93 -31.44 26.20 -1.52
CA LEU A 93 -30.26 25.35 -1.36
C LEU A 93 -28.94 26.12 -1.47
N GLY A 94 -28.92 27.42 -1.75
CA GLY A 94 -27.68 28.21 -1.92
C GLY A 94 -26.72 28.15 -0.73
N LYS A 95 -27.20 27.88 0.49
CA LYS A 95 -26.36 27.65 1.69
C LYS A 95 -26.15 26.18 2.07
N SER A 96 -26.68 25.24 1.29
CA SER A 96 -26.72 23.81 1.61
C SER A 96 -25.59 23.01 0.96
N TYR A 97 -25.11 21.94 1.61
CA TYR A 97 -24.08 21.03 1.06
C TYR A 97 -24.64 20.14 -0.05
N VAL A 98 -24.78 20.68 -1.27
CA VAL A 98 -25.26 19.99 -2.47
C VAL A 98 -24.08 19.73 -3.40
N LEU A 99 -23.28 18.73 -3.05
CA LEU A 99 -21.95 18.46 -3.62
C LEU A 99 -22.06 17.51 -4.83
N PRO A 100 -20.97 17.22 -5.57
CA PRO A 100 -21.06 16.49 -6.85
C PRO A 100 -21.75 15.11 -6.77
N ASP A 101 -21.68 14.46 -5.62
CA ASP A 101 -22.29 13.16 -5.31
C ASP A 101 -23.79 13.23 -4.94
N SER A 102 -24.38 14.43 -4.88
CA SER A 102 -25.75 14.63 -4.41
C SER A 102 -26.80 14.37 -5.50
N GLY A 103 -27.81 13.56 -5.18
CA GLY A 103 -28.97 13.30 -6.04
C GLY A 103 -30.12 14.27 -5.77
N VAL A 104 -29.97 15.57 -6.06
CA VAL A 104 -31.05 16.56 -5.86
C VAL A 104 -31.72 16.92 -7.17
N PHE A 105 -33.02 16.64 -7.28
CA PHE A 105 -33.82 16.84 -8.49
C PHE A 105 -35.02 17.75 -8.24
N LEU A 106 -35.15 18.82 -9.01
CA LEU A 106 -36.26 19.76 -9.00
C LEU A 106 -37.22 19.48 -10.16
N PHE A 107 -38.49 19.24 -9.81
CA PHE A 107 -39.61 19.08 -10.72
C PHE A 107 -40.33 20.42 -10.86
N GLN A 108 -40.17 21.03 -12.03
CA GLN A 108 -40.79 22.30 -12.40
C GLN A 108 -41.99 22.07 -13.33
N LYS A 109 -43.18 22.53 -12.93
CA LYS A 109 -44.38 22.42 -13.77
C LYS A 109 -44.34 23.42 -14.93
N ILE A 110 -44.63 22.96 -16.14
CA ILE A 110 -44.65 23.79 -17.37
C ILE A 110 -46.02 23.81 -18.04
N GLY A 111 -46.81 22.74 -17.91
CA GLY A 111 -48.13 22.64 -18.52
C GLY A 111 -49.04 21.64 -17.82
N ASN A 112 -50.11 21.22 -18.51
CA ASN A 112 -51.03 20.21 -18.00
C ASN A 112 -50.35 18.83 -17.89
N ASN A 113 -49.95 18.46 -16.67
CA ASN A 113 -49.33 17.19 -16.29
C ASN A 113 -47.94 16.90 -16.87
N VAL A 114 -47.19 17.92 -17.29
CA VAL A 114 -45.79 17.80 -17.71
C VAL A 114 -44.88 18.63 -16.80
N TRP A 115 -43.78 18.00 -16.39
CA TRP A 115 -42.76 18.53 -15.48
C TRP A 115 -41.39 18.43 -16.13
N GLU A 116 -40.60 19.50 -16.05
CA GLU A 116 -39.16 19.41 -16.30
C GLU A 116 -38.43 19.01 -15.02
N ILE A 117 -37.42 18.16 -15.18
CA ILE A 117 -36.55 17.70 -14.11
C ILE A 117 -35.20 18.40 -14.25
N TRP A 118 -34.78 19.06 -13.18
CA TRP A 118 -33.55 19.82 -13.08
C TRP A 118 -32.68 19.26 -11.96
N SER A 119 -31.42 18.96 -12.24
CA SER A 119 -30.43 18.58 -11.23
C SER A 119 -29.59 19.79 -10.84
N GLY A 120 -29.31 19.95 -9.56
CA GLY A 120 -28.48 21.03 -9.04
C GLY A 120 -27.33 20.51 -8.19
N PHE A 121 -26.11 20.95 -8.45
CA PHE A 121 -24.93 20.66 -7.61
C PHE A 121 -23.88 21.76 -7.71
N ARG A 122 -22.94 21.79 -6.78
CA ARG A 122 -21.78 22.71 -6.77
C ARG A 122 -20.48 21.94 -6.54
N ALA A 123 -19.35 22.47 -7.01
CA ALA A 123 -18.05 21.81 -6.81
C ALA A 123 -17.50 21.98 -5.38
N SER A 124 -17.78 23.11 -4.73
CA SER A 124 -17.38 23.41 -3.35
C SER A 124 -18.43 24.28 -2.66
N LYS A 125 -18.41 24.37 -1.33
CA LYS A 125 -19.29 25.26 -0.55
C LYS A 125 -19.23 26.72 -1.01
N LEU A 126 -18.07 27.17 -1.48
CA LEU A 126 -17.84 28.53 -1.99
C LEU A 126 -18.30 28.73 -3.43
N ASP A 127 -18.60 27.64 -4.15
CA ASP A 127 -19.09 27.66 -5.52
C ASP A 127 -20.62 27.85 -5.56
N THR A 128 -21.12 28.44 -6.65
CA THR A 128 -22.54 28.61 -6.88
C THR A 128 -23.18 27.29 -7.32
N ILE A 129 -24.48 27.13 -7.08
CA ILE A 129 -25.18 25.92 -7.52
C ILE A 129 -25.39 26.00 -9.03
N ARG A 130 -24.92 24.97 -9.71
CA ARG A 130 -25.07 24.78 -11.15
C ARG A 130 -26.27 23.91 -11.38
N VAL A 131 -27.14 24.34 -12.30
CA VAL A 131 -28.41 23.69 -12.56
C VAL A 131 -28.46 23.20 -14.01
N TYR A 132 -28.83 21.94 -14.18
CA TYR A 132 -28.84 21.24 -15.46
C TYR A 132 -30.19 20.59 -15.68
N LYS A 133 -30.74 20.69 -16.89
CA LYS A 133 -31.93 19.96 -17.26
C LYS A 133 -31.56 18.50 -17.45
N THR A 134 -32.11 17.62 -16.63
CA THR A 134 -31.80 16.18 -16.66
C THR A 134 -32.93 15.35 -17.26
N GLY A 135 -34.13 15.90 -17.43
CA GLY A 135 -35.18 15.17 -18.13
C GLY A 135 -36.58 15.75 -18.01
N LEU A 136 -37.56 14.90 -18.32
CA LEU A 136 -38.98 15.23 -18.39
C LEU A 136 -39.81 14.16 -17.68
N ALA A 137 -40.80 14.60 -16.91
CA ALA A 137 -41.78 13.74 -16.28
C ALA A 137 -43.19 14.10 -16.76
N SER A 138 -43.95 13.07 -17.11
CA SER A 138 -45.37 13.12 -17.45
C SER A 138 -46.15 12.15 -16.56
N LYS A 139 -47.47 12.14 -16.70
CA LYS A 139 -48.34 11.23 -15.95
C LYS A 139 -47.98 9.74 -16.12
N TYR A 140 -47.39 9.36 -17.25
CA TYR A 140 -47.14 7.94 -17.61
C TYR A 140 -45.67 7.60 -17.81
N HIS A 141 -44.79 8.59 -17.95
CA HIS A 141 -43.38 8.39 -18.28
C HIS A 141 -42.49 9.39 -17.56
N ILE A 142 -41.39 8.91 -16.97
CA ILE A 142 -40.33 9.72 -16.36
C ILE A 142 -39.03 9.33 -17.03
N GLU A 143 -38.37 10.30 -17.64
CA GLU A 143 -37.03 10.15 -18.22
C GLU A 143 -36.07 11.01 -17.40
N ILE A 144 -35.03 10.40 -16.85
CA ILE A 144 -33.94 11.10 -16.14
C ILE A 144 -32.63 10.62 -16.77
N ASN A 145 -31.96 11.53 -17.45
CA ASN A 145 -30.63 11.34 -18.02
C ASN A 145 -29.66 12.24 -17.24
N ASP A 146 -29.26 11.78 -16.05
CA ASP A 146 -28.24 12.48 -15.24
C ASP A 146 -26.86 11.99 -15.69
N SER A 147 -26.17 12.80 -16.50
CA SER A 147 -24.85 12.43 -17.02
C SER A 147 -23.79 12.61 -15.93
N THR A 148 -23.12 11.52 -15.60
CA THR A 148 -22.01 11.52 -14.64
C THR A 148 -20.87 12.44 -15.08
N GLU A 149 -20.70 12.64 -16.39
CA GLU A 149 -19.67 13.51 -16.97
C GLU A 149 -19.85 14.98 -16.56
N ILE A 150 -21.09 15.48 -16.50
CA ILE A 150 -21.36 16.87 -16.08
C ILE A 150 -20.91 17.10 -14.63
N ARG A 151 -21.11 16.10 -13.77
CA ARG A 151 -20.72 16.14 -12.35
C ARG A 151 -19.21 16.00 -12.14
N MET A 152 -18.47 15.60 -13.17
CA MET A 152 -17.01 15.47 -13.15
C MET A 152 -16.27 16.71 -13.67
N ASP A 153 -16.98 17.79 -14.05
CA ASP A 153 -16.36 19.06 -14.47
C ASP A 153 -16.62 20.16 -13.42
N PHE A 154 -15.57 20.57 -12.71
CA PHE A 154 -15.61 21.57 -11.66
C PHE A 154 -15.40 22.99 -12.20
N ARG A 155 -15.29 23.19 -13.53
CA ARG A 155 -15.31 24.51 -14.21
C ARG A 155 -14.40 25.57 -13.60
N GLY A 156 -13.19 25.19 -13.19
CA GLY A 156 -12.20 26.08 -12.60
C GLY A 156 -12.47 26.50 -11.16
N ALA A 157 -13.41 25.84 -10.45
CA ALA A 157 -13.64 26.08 -9.03
C ALA A 157 -12.33 25.93 -8.23
N THR A 158 -12.14 26.75 -7.20
CA THR A 158 -10.94 26.68 -6.35
C THR A 158 -11.19 25.90 -5.08
N LEU A 159 -10.48 24.79 -4.90
CA LEU A 159 -10.54 23.94 -3.70
C LEU A 159 -9.37 24.21 -2.76
N LYS A 160 -9.61 24.15 -1.46
CA LYS A 160 -8.55 24.22 -0.45
C LYS A 160 -7.97 22.84 -0.21
N ALA A 161 -6.66 22.72 -0.33
CA ALA A 161 -5.95 21.49 -0.06
C ALA A 161 -4.93 21.71 1.06
N THR A 162 -4.66 20.67 1.85
CA THR A 162 -3.61 20.69 2.87
C THR A 162 -2.64 19.54 2.66
N THR A 163 -1.35 19.85 2.57
CA THR A 163 -0.28 18.85 2.44
C THR A 163 0.50 18.73 3.75
N VAL A 164 1.23 17.63 3.92
CA VAL A 164 2.05 17.38 5.11
C VAL A 164 3.51 17.41 4.72
N ILE A 165 4.28 18.32 5.33
CA ILE A 165 5.74 18.41 5.16
C ILE A 165 6.36 18.43 6.55
N PHE A 166 7.23 17.45 6.85
CA PHE A 166 7.77 17.26 8.20
C PHE A 166 8.52 18.49 8.72
N ASN A 167 9.30 19.16 7.85
CA ASN A 167 9.99 20.41 8.15
C ASN A 167 9.49 21.55 7.23
N PRO A 168 8.39 22.25 7.57
CA PRO A 168 7.83 23.29 6.72
C PRO A 168 8.81 24.43 6.39
N SER A 169 9.74 24.75 7.29
CA SER A 169 10.74 25.80 7.10
C SER A 169 11.77 25.48 6.00
N GLU A 170 11.97 24.19 5.69
CA GLU A 170 12.90 23.71 4.66
C GLU A 170 12.20 23.45 3.31
N PHE A 171 10.88 23.71 3.25
CA PHE A 171 10.09 23.46 2.05
C PHE A 171 10.29 24.57 1.00
N ILE A 172 10.91 24.22 -0.12
CA ILE A 172 11.21 25.14 -1.23
C ILE A 172 10.20 24.98 -2.39
N GLY A 173 9.27 24.02 -2.28
CA GLY A 173 8.25 23.72 -3.28
C GLY A 173 8.39 22.34 -3.92
N PHE A 174 7.37 21.96 -4.70
CA PHE A 174 7.27 20.65 -5.34
C PHE A 174 8.07 20.50 -6.65
N ASN A 175 8.57 21.61 -7.21
CA ASN A 175 9.31 21.60 -8.48
C ASN A 175 10.79 21.17 -8.32
N GLN A 176 11.31 21.13 -7.10
CA GLN A 176 12.70 20.78 -6.81
C GLN A 176 12.83 19.33 -6.36
N THR A 177 14.04 18.79 -6.46
CA THR A 177 14.37 17.45 -6.00
C THR A 177 14.08 17.30 -4.50
N ILE A 178 13.51 16.17 -4.12
CA ILE A 178 13.19 15.80 -2.73
C ILE A 178 14.41 16.08 -1.83
N THR A 179 14.27 17.07 -0.95
CA THR A 179 15.34 17.52 -0.03
C THR A 179 15.44 16.60 1.18
N SER A 180 14.31 16.08 1.65
CA SER A 180 14.21 15.17 2.80
C SER A 180 13.56 13.85 2.42
N GLY A 181 14.18 12.73 2.80
CA GLY A 181 13.62 11.38 2.64
C GLY A 181 12.35 11.14 3.46
N LEU A 182 11.94 12.08 4.31
CA LEU A 182 10.73 11.99 5.15
C LEU A 182 9.45 12.37 4.39
N ASP A 183 9.55 13.19 3.35
CA ASP A 183 8.39 13.71 2.60
C ASP A 183 8.15 12.97 1.28
N VAL A 184 8.80 11.82 1.07
CA VAL A 184 8.75 11.05 -0.18
C VAL A 184 7.30 10.80 -0.62
N TYR A 185 6.44 10.36 0.29
CA TYR A 185 5.04 10.09 -0.03
C TYR A 185 4.26 11.37 -0.36
N THR A 186 4.57 12.50 0.28
CA THR A 186 3.95 13.78 -0.06
C THR A 186 4.32 14.21 -1.48
N TYR A 187 5.60 14.11 -1.85
CA TYR A 187 6.06 14.36 -3.22
C TYR A 187 5.47 13.38 -4.24
N MET A 188 5.20 12.12 -3.87
CA MET A 188 4.53 11.15 -4.73
C MET A 188 3.05 11.48 -4.96
N HIS A 189 2.34 12.02 -3.96
CA HIS A 189 0.93 12.37 -4.09
C HIS A 189 0.70 13.70 -4.82
N TYR A 190 1.65 14.64 -4.80
CA TYR A 190 1.47 15.94 -5.45
C TYR A 190 1.14 15.85 -6.96
N PRO A 191 1.86 15.06 -7.79
CA PRO A 191 1.46 14.84 -9.19
C PRO A 191 0.08 14.22 -9.34
N MET A 192 -0.34 13.37 -8.40
CA MET A 192 -1.68 12.78 -8.42
C MET A 192 -2.76 13.86 -8.19
N ILE A 193 -2.50 14.85 -7.35
CA ILE A 193 -3.39 16.01 -7.16
C ILE A 193 -3.42 16.90 -8.42
N GLN A 194 -2.27 17.11 -9.07
CA GLN A 194 -2.22 17.86 -10.34
C GLN A 194 -3.08 17.20 -11.43
N ILE A 195 -2.94 15.88 -11.58
CA ILE A 195 -3.74 15.09 -12.52
C ILE A 195 -5.22 15.17 -12.16
N LEU A 196 -5.55 15.06 -10.87
CA LEU A 196 -6.93 15.17 -10.41
C LEU A 196 -7.54 16.55 -10.73
N GLY A 197 -6.79 17.63 -10.48
CA GLY A 197 -7.16 19.00 -10.85
C GLY A 197 -7.41 19.17 -12.33
N TYR A 198 -6.55 18.58 -13.17
CA TYR A 198 -6.72 18.57 -14.62
C TYR A 198 -7.96 17.77 -15.07
N GLN A 199 -8.13 16.55 -14.57
CA GLN A 199 -9.23 15.64 -14.96
C GLN A 199 -10.61 16.11 -14.50
N LEU A 200 -10.67 16.86 -13.40
CA LEU A 200 -11.89 17.40 -12.85
C LEU A 200 -12.04 18.91 -13.11
N ASN A 201 -11.09 19.53 -13.81
CA ASN A 201 -11.10 20.96 -14.14
C ASN A 201 -11.32 21.85 -12.89
N PHE A 202 -10.46 21.73 -11.88
CA PHE A 202 -10.45 22.63 -10.71
C PHE A 202 -9.06 23.20 -10.44
N ASN A 203 -9.05 24.37 -9.82
CA ASN A 203 -7.85 24.99 -9.25
C ASN A 203 -7.76 24.66 -7.76
N TYR A 204 -6.57 24.73 -7.17
CA TYR A 204 -6.43 24.49 -5.73
C TYR A 204 -5.34 25.35 -5.09
N THR A 205 -5.54 25.65 -3.82
CA THR A 205 -4.53 26.30 -2.97
C THR A 205 -4.01 25.30 -1.95
N ILE A 206 -2.70 25.17 -1.82
CA ILE A 206 -2.08 24.26 -0.85
C ILE A 206 -1.68 25.03 0.40
N SER A 207 -2.19 24.58 1.54
CA SER A 207 -1.67 24.88 2.88
C SER A 207 -0.76 23.75 3.37
N ILE A 208 0.15 24.03 4.29
CA ILE A 208 1.14 23.07 4.79
C ILE A 208 0.93 22.88 6.29
N THR A 209 1.01 21.63 6.74
CA THR A 209 1.11 21.25 8.15
C THR A 209 2.28 20.27 8.32
N ASP A 210 2.81 20.14 9.53
CA ASP A 210 3.91 19.23 9.89
C ASP A 210 3.48 17.84 10.35
N ASP A 211 2.22 17.69 10.79
CA ASP A 211 1.66 16.42 11.27
C ASP A 211 0.50 15.91 10.40
N HIS A 212 0.48 14.59 10.16
CA HIS A 212 -0.66 13.92 9.52
C HIS A 212 -1.88 13.91 10.44
N GLY A 213 -1.71 13.97 11.76
CA GLY A 213 -2.80 14.08 12.72
C GLY A 213 -3.05 12.81 13.53
N TRP A 214 -3.12 12.99 14.85
CA TRP A 214 -3.37 11.95 15.84
C TRP A 214 -4.61 12.27 16.67
N SER A 215 -5.22 11.24 17.26
CA SER A 215 -6.39 11.43 18.12
C SER A 215 -5.98 12.03 19.46
N ASN A 216 -6.70 13.07 19.89
CA ASN A 216 -6.54 13.66 21.22
C ASN A 216 -7.33 12.90 22.31
N GLY A 217 -7.93 11.75 21.98
CA GLY A 217 -8.72 10.93 22.91
C GLY A 217 -10.14 11.44 23.20
N ASN A 218 -10.45 12.70 22.88
CA ASN A 218 -11.78 13.32 23.01
C ASN A 218 -12.59 13.32 21.70
N GLY A 219 -12.15 12.56 20.70
CA GLY A 219 -12.74 12.55 19.35
C GLY A 219 -12.25 13.67 18.42
N SER A 220 -11.44 14.62 18.89
CA SER A 220 -10.74 15.58 18.04
C SER A 220 -9.39 15.05 17.56
N PHE A 221 -8.92 15.57 16.42
CA PHE A 221 -7.64 15.21 15.83
C PHE A 221 -6.72 16.44 15.66
N SER A 222 -5.42 16.21 15.72
CA SER A 222 -4.37 17.19 15.33
C SER A 222 -4.10 17.15 13.82
N GLY A 223 -3.19 18.03 13.35
CA GLY A 223 -2.61 17.97 12.01
C GLY A 223 -3.63 17.97 10.87
N LEU A 224 -3.28 17.30 9.76
CA LEU A 224 -4.11 17.21 8.55
C LEU A 224 -5.52 16.67 8.85
N ILE A 225 -5.64 15.60 9.65
CA ILE A 225 -6.96 15.03 9.98
C ILE A 225 -7.81 16.03 10.76
N GLY A 226 -7.22 16.77 11.70
CA GLY A 226 -7.91 17.83 12.44
C GLY A 226 -8.37 18.99 11.57
N ILE A 227 -7.53 19.44 10.65
CA ILE A 227 -7.83 20.51 9.68
C ILE A 227 -9.04 20.11 8.81
N LEU A 228 -9.06 18.87 8.33
CA LEU A 228 -10.21 18.34 7.57
C LEU A 228 -11.45 18.14 8.44
N GLN A 229 -11.29 17.70 9.69
CA GLN A 229 -12.39 17.56 10.64
C GLN A 229 -13.08 18.90 10.93
N ARG A 230 -12.32 20.01 10.95
CA ARG A 230 -12.83 21.37 11.15
C ARG A 230 -13.28 22.06 9.85
N GLU A 231 -13.22 21.36 8.71
CA GLU A 231 -13.56 21.89 7.38
C GLU A 231 -12.74 23.14 6.98
N GLU A 232 -11.52 23.28 7.50
CA GLU A 232 -10.61 24.37 7.14
C GLU A 232 -10.03 24.17 5.72
N SER A 233 -10.04 22.93 5.25
CA SER A 233 -9.58 22.47 3.95
C SER A 233 -10.58 21.48 3.36
N ASP A 234 -10.69 21.41 2.02
CA ASP A 234 -11.64 20.53 1.34
C ASP A 234 -11.10 19.08 1.23
N PHE A 235 -9.78 18.93 1.04
CA PHE A 235 -9.11 17.63 0.95
C PHE A 235 -7.62 17.67 1.32
N GLY A 236 -7.04 16.51 1.59
CA GLY A 236 -5.59 16.36 1.81
C GLY A 236 -4.82 16.23 0.49
N ALA A 237 -3.78 17.03 0.29
CA ALA A 237 -2.86 16.91 -0.85
C ALA A 237 -1.74 15.88 -0.63
N ALA A 238 -1.65 15.30 0.58
CA ALA A 238 -0.77 14.19 0.91
C ALA A 238 -1.60 12.97 1.36
N GLY A 239 -1.16 11.78 0.96
CA GLY A 239 -1.77 10.53 1.43
C GLY A 239 -1.58 10.38 2.94
N SER A 240 -2.61 9.90 3.62
CA SER A 240 -2.58 9.59 5.04
C SER A 240 -2.97 8.13 5.26
N LEU A 241 -2.39 7.50 6.28
CA LEU A 241 -2.70 6.10 6.60
C LEU A 241 -4.19 5.95 6.91
N MET A 242 -4.84 5.05 6.19
CA MET A 242 -6.26 4.69 6.36
C MET A 242 -6.50 3.92 7.67
N ARG A 243 -6.31 4.59 8.81
CA ARG A 243 -6.55 4.03 10.14
C ARG A 243 -8.02 4.11 10.53
N LEU A 244 -8.46 3.16 11.36
CA LEU A 244 -9.86 3.06 11.81
C LEU A 244 -10.29 4.27 12.64
N ASP A 245 -9.41 4.81 13.49
CA ASP A 245 -9.65 6.01 14.28
C ASP A 245 -9.90 7.23 13.37
N ARG A 246 -9.07 7.43 12.34
CA ARG A 246 -9.19 8.55 11.39
C ARG A 246 -10.46 8.46 10.54
N MET A 247 -10.92 7.26 10.18
CA MET A 247 -12.19 7.05 9.46
C MET A 247 -13.41 7.55 10.26
N THR A 248 -13.28 7.74 11.57
CA THR A 248 -14.36 8.37 12.37
C THR A 248 -14.44 9.87 12.14
N ALA A 249 -13.36 10.54 11.76
CA ALA A 249 -13.28 11.99 11.57
C ALA A 249 -13.32 12.42 10.09
N VAL A 250 -12.73 11.63 9.19
CA VAL A 250 -12.63 11.94 7.75
C VAL A 250 -13.03 10.75 6.89
N ASP A 251 -13.30 11.00 5.61
CA ASP A 251 -13.45 9.95 4.61
C ASP A 251 -12.14 9.80 3.81
N PHE A 252 -11.90 8.61 3.27
CA PHE A 252 -10.75 8.35 2.39
C PHE A 252 -11.22 7.95 1.00
N THR A 253 -10.44 8.31 -0.02
CA THR A 253 -10.65 7.86 -1.40
C THR A 253 -10.25 6.38 -1.56
N VAL A 254 -9.61 6.00 -2.67
CA VAL A 254 -9.01 4.67 -2.84
C VAL A 254 -7.59 4.67 -2.26
N GLY A 255 -7.15 3.52 -1.76
CA GLY A 255 -5.74 3.31 -1.41
C GLY A 255 -4.86 3.58 -2.62
N THR A 256 -3.95 4.54 -2.48
CA THR A 256 -3.04 4.98 -3.55
C THR A 256 -1.70 4.25 -3.44
N VAL A 257 -1.05 4.31 -2.29
CA VAL A 257 0.31 3.80 -2.11
C VAL A 257 0.40 2.94 -0.86
N SER A 258 1.02 1.77 -0.97
CA SER A 258 1.34 0.93 0.18
C SER A 258 2.59 1.47 0.88
N LEU A 259 2.45 1.81 2.16
CA LEU A 259 3.57 2.13 3.03
C LEU A 259 4.11 0.83 3.62
N GLU A 260 5.32 0.43 3.23
CA GLU A 260 6.00 -0.73 3.79
C GLU A 260 7.17 -0.27 4.64
N SER A 261 7.17 -0.67 5.92
CA SER A 261 8.24 -0.37 6.88
C SER A 261 8.72 -1.67 7.51
N ASN A 262 9.95 -2.04 7.17
CA ASN A 262 10.56 -3.33 7.52
C ASN A 262 11.83 -3.08 8.33
N ILE A 263 12.21 -4.03 9.18
CA ILE A 263 13.60 -4.09 9.67
C ILE A 263 14.45 -4.62 8.54
N LEU A 264 15.47 -3.85 8.19
CA LEU A 264 16.51 -4.24 7.27
C LEU A 264 17.80 -4.51 8.05
N PHE A 265 18.50 -5.59 7.73
CA PHE A 265 19.79 -5.94 8.32
C PHE A 265 20.59 -6.82 7.35
N LYS A 266 21.87 -7.06 7.66
CA LYS A 266 22.67 -8.07 6.95
C LYS A 266 22.69 -9.38 7.72
N GLN A 267 22.43 -10.48 7.04
CA GLN A 267 22.61 -11.82 7.61
C GLN A 267 24.09 -12.03 7.95
N PRO A 268 24.39 -12.65 9.11
CA PRO A 268 25.76 -13.05 9.41
C PRO A 268 26.27 -14.08 8.39
N MET A 269 27.58 -14.08 8.13
CA MET A 269 28.20 -15.04 7.21
C MET A 269 28.05 -16.47 7.73
N LEU A 270 27.82 -17.44 6.84
CA LEU A 270 27.65 -18.84 7.23
C LEU A 270 28.89 -19.41 7.96
N SER A 271 30.08 -18.92 7.58
CA SER A 271 31.38 -19.23 8.18
C SER A 271 31.51 -18.83 9.64
N SER A 272 30.76 -17.83 10.10
CA SER A 272 30.81 -17.36 11.49
C SER A 272 29.99 -18.23 12.44
N ILE A 273 29.09 -19.06 11.92
CA ILE A 273 28.07 -19.75 12.71
C ILE A 273 28.22 -21.27 12.66
N THR A 274 28.78 -21.81 11.58
CA THR A 274 28.90 -23.25 11.36
C THR A 274 30.28 -23.65 10.89
N ASN A 275 30.70 -24.89 11.20
CA ASN A 275 31.93 -25.44 10.66
C ASN A 275 31.77 -25.73 9.15
N ILE A 276 32.16 -24.74 8.36
CA ILE A 276 32.08 -24.73 6.90
C ILE A 276 32.94 -25.78 6.23
N HIS A 277 33.92 -26.39 6.90
CA HIS A 277 34.78 -27.40 6.29
C HIS A 277 34.05 -28.73 6.07
N ILE A 278 32.98 -29.01 6.83
CA ILE A 278 32.23 -30.28 6.72
C ILE A 278 31.01 -30.13 5.80
N LYS A 279 30.56 -28.89 5.57
CA LYS A 279 29.39 -28.52 4.75
C LYS A 279 29.48 -28.77 3.23
N PRO A 280 30.65 -28.84 2.57
CA PRO A 280 30.71 -28.99 1.11
C PRO A 280 30.03 -30.27 0.60
N PHE A 281 30.04 -31.33 1.42
CA PHE A 281 29.38 -32.59 1.13
C PHE A 281 28.33 -32.91 2.17
N LYS A 282 27.22 -33.50 1.71
CA LYS A 282 26.22 -34.07 2.61
C LYS A 282 26.80 -35.28 3.33
N TYR A 283 26.20 -35.64 4.45
CA TYR A 283 26.64 -36.78 5.27
C TYR A 283 26.71 -38.07 4.45
N GLU A 284 25.74 -38.30 3.56
CA GLU A 284 25.69 -39.48 2.69
C GLU A 284 26.88 -39.54 1.73
N VAL A 285 27.30 -38.39 1.20
CA VAL A 285 28.46 -38.30 0.28
C VAL A 285 29.75 -38.60 1.04
N TRP A 286 29.91 -38.08 2.26
CA TRP A 286 31.05 -38.43 3.12
C TRP A 286 31.12 -39.93 3.40
N GLN A 287 30.00 -40.58 3.68
CA GLN A 287 29.93 -42.03 3.88
C GLN A 287 30.31 -42.80 2.61
N ILE A 288 29.74 -42.43 1.46
CA ILE A 288 30.05 -43.07 0.18
C ILE A 288 31.53 -42.91 -0.15
N THR A 289 32.11 -41.72 0.00
CA THR A 289 33.55 -41.48 -0.21
C THR A 289 34.40 -42.39 0.69
N LEU A 290 34.05 -42.51 1.98
CA LEU A 290 34.76 -43.40 2.90
C LEU A 290 34.70 -44.87 2.46
N TYR A 291 33.50 -45.38 2.13
CA TYR A 291 33.34 -46.77 1.66
C TYR A 291 34.07 -47.03 0.35
N MET A 292 34.08 -46.06 -0.55
CA MET A 292 34.72 -46.16 -1.85
C MET A 292 36.26 -46.21 -1.70
N LEU A 293 36.83 -45.43 -0.77
CA LEU A 293 38.25 -45.48 -0.42
C LEU A 293 38.65 -46.83 0.22
N ILE A 294 37.82 -47.35 1.14
CA ILE A 294 38.01 -48.69 1.71
C ILE A 294 37.96 -49.75 0.59
N GLY A 295 37.01 -49.62 -0.34
CA GLY A 295 36.91 -50.47 -1.52
C GLY A 295 38.19 -50.49 -2.36
N PHE A 296 38.79 -49.34 -2.62
CA PHE A 296 40.08 -49.26 -3.32
C PHE A 296 41.22 -49.93 -2.56
N VAL A 297 41.30 -49.75 -1.23
CA VAL A 297 42.29 -50.46 -0.40
C VAL A 297 42.10 -51.98 -0.52
N LEU A 298 40.87 -52.48 -0.42
CA LEU A 298 40.57 -53.92 -0.52
C LEU A 298 40.91 -54.49 -1.90
N ILE A 299 40.58 -53.78 -2.98
CA ILE A 299 40.92 -54.18 -4.36
C ILE A 299 42.44 -54.22 -4.54
N LEU A 300 43.17 -53.22 -4.05
CA LEU A 300 44.63 -53.17 -4.14
C LEU A 300 45.28 -54.29 -3.30
N LEU A 301 44.75 -54.58 -2.11
CA LEU A 301 45.21 -55.71 -1.28
C LEU A 301 44.97 -57.05 -1.98
N PHE A 302 43.81 -57.23 -2.60
CA PHE A 302 43.49 -58.42 -3.38
C PHE A 302 44.46 -58.59 -4.55
N LEU A 303 44.65 -57.55 -5.38
CA LEU A 303 45.59 -57.59 -6.49
C LEU A 303 47.05 -57.80 -6.02
N ASN A 304 47.42 -57.23 -4.88
CA ASN A 304 48.74 -57.43 -4.28
C ASN A 304 48.94 -58.88 -3.82
N LYS A 305 47.90 -59.54 -3.29
CA LYS A 305 47.96 -60.98 -2.94
C LYS A 305 48.16 -61.86 -4.17
N PHE A 306 47.47 -61.56 -5.27
CA PHE A 306 47.68 -62.26 -6.55
C PHE A 306 49.07 -62.02 -7.13
N LYS A 307 49.62 -60.80 -6.94
CA LYS A 307 50.99 -60.44 -7.34
C LYS A 307 52.05 -61.14 -6.48
N ALA A 308 51.83 -61.25 -5.17
CA ALA A 308 52.74 -61.87 -4.21
C ALA A 308 53.10 -63.32 -4.60
N ASN A 309 52.16 -64.03 -5.21
CA ASN A 309 52.39 -65.36 -5.76
C ASN A 309 53.38 -65.39 -6.94
N ARG A 310 53.74 -64.24 -7.52
CA ARG A 310 54.60 -64.11 -8.72
C ARG A 310 55.82 -63.19 -8.54
N SER A 311 55.87 -62.35 -7.49
CA SER A 311 56.90 -61.31 -7.28
C SER A 311 56.79 -60.70 -5.87
N PRO A 312 57.78 -59.92 -5.36
CA PRO A 312 57.68 -59.33 -4.02
C PRO A 312 56.42 -58.48 -3.81
N SER A 313 55.74 -58.72 -2.69
CA SER A 313 54.51 -58.07 -2.27
C SER A 313 54.76 -56.67 -1.72
N ILE A 314 53.85 -55.75 -1.97
CA ILE A 314 53.84 -54.41 -1.37
C ILE A 314 53.30 -54.53 0.07
N THR A 315 53.81 -53.74 1.01
CA THR A 315 53.32 -53.73 2.40
C THR A 315 51.90 -53.17 2.48
N VAL A 316 51.10 -53.62 3.45
CA VAL A 316 49.74 -53.08 3.68
C VAL A 316 49.79 -51.56 3.98
N LEU A 317 50.77 -51.13 4.77
CA LEU A 317 50.98 -49.71 5.08
C LEU A 317 51.28 -48.87 3.84
N ASP A 318 52.03 -49.43 2.88
CA ASP A 318 52.34 -48.76 1.62
C ASP A 318 51.09 -48.57 0.74
N ILE A 319 50.17 -49.53 0.75
CA ILE A 319 48.89 -49.42 0.04
C ILE A 319 47.99 -48.37 0.70
N ILE A 320 47.91 -48.37 2.03
CA ILE A 320 47.16 -47.34 2.77
C ILE A 320 47.77 -45.96 2.52
N GLY A 321 49.10 -45.85 2.55
CA GLY A 321 49.85 -44.63 2.24
C GLY A 321 49.61 -44.14 0.82
N LEU A 322 49.55 -45.05 -0.16
CA LEU A 322 49.20 -44.72 -1.55
C LEU A 322 47.78 -44.15 -1.67
N VAL A 323 46.78 -44.78 -1.03
CA VAL A 323 45.39 -44.31 -1.06
C VAL A 323 45.25 -42.97 -0.33
N HIS A 324 45.90 -42.83 0.82
CA HIS A 324 45.96 -41.57 1.55
C HIS A 324 46.63 -40.46 0.73
N GLY A 325 47.76 -40.76 0.08
CA GLY A 325 48.42 -39.88 -0.87
C GLY A 325 47.48 -39.44 -1.99
N ALA A 326 46.73 -40.37 -2.59
CA ALA A 326 45.77 -40.05 -3.63
C ALA A 326 44.64 -39.12 -3.17
N ILE A 327 44.16 -39.23 -1.92
CA ILE A 327 43.19 -38.31 -1.31
C ILE A 327 43.81 -36.91 -1.16
N CYS A 328 45.04 -36.84 -0.67
CA CYS A 328 45.79 -35.60 -0.50
C CYS A 328 46.33 -35.03 -1.83
N GLN A 329 46.03 -35.66 -2.97
CA GLN A 329 46.59 -35.36 -4.29
C GLN A 329 48.13 -35.38 -4.33
N GLN A 330 48.74 -36.19 -3.46
CA GLN A 330 50.16 -36.42 -3.39
C GLN A 330 50.53 -37.76 -4.04
N GLY A 331 51.66 -37.78 -4.73
CA GLY A 331 52.25 -39.03 -5.23
C GLY A 331 52.80 -39.88 -4.07
N TYR A 332 52.99 -41.16 -4.33
CA TYR A 332 53.67 -42.08 -3.40
C TYR A 332 54.77 -42.82 -4.15
N THR A 333 55.90 -43.11 -3.49
CA THR A 333 57.15 -43.53 -4.14
C THR A 333 57.24 -45.02 -4.51
N ILE A 334 56.11 -45.74 -4.58
CA ILE A 334 56.09 -47.17 -4.93
C ILE A 334 56.20 -47.37 -6.44
N VAL A 335 57.10 -48.28 -6.85
CA VAL A 335 57.20 -48.75 -8.24
C VAL A 335 56.11 -49.81 -8.53
N LEU A 336 55.15 -49.45 -9.39
CA LEU A 336 54.05 -50.35 -9.79
C LEU A 336 54.42 -51.11 -11.08
N ILE A 337 54.52 -52.44 -11.01
CA ILE A 337 54.94 -53.28 -12.15
C ILE A 337 53.74 -53.78 -12.98
N LEU A 338 52.68 -54.27 -12.33
CA LEU A 338 51.51 -54.85 -13.01
C LEU A 338 50.59 -53.79 -13.62
N ASN A 339 50.18 -53.99 -14.87
CA ASN A 339 49.26 -53.08 -15.57
C ASN A 339 47.88 -53.00 -14.91
N SER A 340 47.38 -54.09 -14.31
CA SER A 340 46.10 -54.08 -13.58
C SER A 340 46.13 -53.13 -12.38
N ILE A 341 47.22 -53.14 -11.59
CA ILE A 341 47.38 -52.22 -10.45
C ILE A 341 47.51 -50.77 -10.95
N LYS A 342 48.25 -50.54 -12.05
CA LYS A 342 48.36 -49.20 -12.64
C LYS A 342 47.00 -48.63 -13.05
N ILE A 343 46.12 -49.44 -13.64
CA ILE A 343 44.76 -49.01 -14.01
C ILE A 343 43.95 -48.66 -12.75
N VAL A 344 43.98 -49.50 -11.71
CA VAL A 344 43.24 -49.21 -10.46
C VAL A 344 43.75 -47.93 -9.80
N VAL A 345 45.07 -47.74 -9.74
CA VAL A 345 45.69 -46.53 -9.18
C VAL A 345 45.34 -45.30 -10.02
N PHE A 346 45.35 -45.41 -11.35
CA PHE A 346 44.91 -44.33 -12.23
C PHE A 346 43.45 -43.94 -11.97
N VAL A 347 42.54 -44.92 -11.87
CA VAL A 347 41.12 -44.65 -11.57
C VAL A 347 40.95 -44.06 -10.17
N LEU A 348 41.72 -44.51 -9.18
CA LEU A 348 41.75 -43.93 -7.84
C LEU A 348 42.14 -42.45 -7.88
N PHE A 349 43.26 -42.10 -8.51
CA PHE A 349 43.73 -40.71 -8.64
C PHE A 349 42.74 -39.85 -9.43
N LEU A 350 42.14 -40.39 -10.50
CA LEU A 350 41.12 -39.67 -11.27
C LEU A 350 39.88 -39.39 -10.41
N THR A 351 39.44 -40.38 -9.62
CA THR A 351 38.26 -40.25 -8.75
C THR A 351 38.51 -39.25 -7.61
N THR A 352 39.67 -39.33 -6.94
CA THR A 352 40.02 -38.39 -5.87
C THR A 352 40.25 -36.98 -6.41
N PHE A 353 40.76 -36.83 -7.63
CA PHE A 353 40.88 -35.54 -8.31
C PHE A 353 39.51 -34.87 -8.51
N PHE A 354 38.51 -35.59 -9.02
CA PHE A 354 37.16 -35.03 -9.17
C PHE A 354 36.51 -34.69 -7.82
N LEU A 355 36.66 -35.55 -6.81
CA LEU A 355 36.14 -35.27 -5.46
C LEU A 355 36.77 -34.02 -4.84
N PHE A 356 38.09 -33.88 -4.95
CA PHE A 356 38.80 -32.70 -4.43
C PHE A 356 38.36 -31.40 -5.14
N ASN A 357 38.22 -31.44 -6.48
CA ASN A 357 37.75 -30.27 -7.23
C ASN A 357 36.31 -29.90 -6.87
N ALA A 358 35.42 -30.89 -6.71
CA ALA A 358 34.04 -30.65 -6.28
C ALA A 358 33.97 -30.06 -4.86
N TYR A 359 34.79 -30.57 -3.93
CA TYR A 359 34.92 -30.03 -2.58
C TYR A 359 35.43 -28.57 -2.61
N SER A 360 36.48 -28.31 -3.39
CA SER A 360 37.11 -26.99 -3.50
C SER A 360 36.17 -25.94 -4.11
N ALA A 361 35.41 -26.30 -5.14
CA ALA A 361 34.40 -25.40 -5.70
C ALA A 361 33.28 -25.09 -4.70
N SER A 362 32.81 -26.12 -3.98
CA SER A 362 31.70 -26.00 -3.04
C SER A 362 32.07 -25.18 -1.80
N ILE A 363 33.29 -25.36 -1.25
CA ILE A 363 33.72 -24.59 -0.07
C ILE A 363 33.85 -23.10 -0.38
N VAL A 364 34.38 -22.73 -1.55
CA VAL A 364 34.49 -21.33 -2.00
C VAL A 364 33.11 -20.68 -2.10
N SER A 365 32.14 -21.40 -2.66
CA SER A 365 30.75 -20.93 -2.73
C SER A 365 30.13 -20.74 -1.34
N LEU A 366 30.38 -21.67 -0.40
CA LEU A 366 29.87 -21.58 0.97
C LEU A 366 30.46 -20.40 1.76
N PHE A 367 31.72 -20.04 1.52
CA PHE A 367 32.33 -18.85 2.13
C PHE A 367 31.65 -17.55 1.70
N GLN A 368 31.13 -17.50 0.47
CA GLN A 368 30.41 -16.35 -0.06
C GLN A 368 28.93 -16.35 0.35
N SER A 369 28.41 -17.47 0.86
CA SER A 369 27.02 -17.61 1.26
C SER A 369 26.73 -16.99 2.63
N THR A 370 25.58 -16.32 2.73
CA THR A 370 25.05 -15.81 3.99
C THR A 370 24.30 -16.90 4.73
N SER A 371 24.22 -16.77 6.05
CA SER A 371 23.42 -17.69 6.86
C SER A 371 21.92 -17.39 6.76
N SER A 372 21.11 -18.36 7.20
CA SER A 372 19.67 -18.22 7.42
C SER A 372 19.33 -18.33 8.91
N SER A 373 20.20 -17.80 9.79
CA SER A 373 20.01 -17.91 11.24
C SER A 373 18.89 -17.02 11.78
N ILE A 374 18.59 -15.91 11.12
CA ILE A 374 17.61 -14.91 11.58
C ILE A 374 16.52 -14.74 10.52
N ASN A 375 15.43 -15.49 10.60
CA ASN A 375 14.35 -15.41 9.59
C ASN A 375 13.10 -14.71 10.10
N ASN A 376 12.94 -14.59 11.41
CA ASN A 376 11.75 -14.02 12.04
C ASN A 376 12.12 -13.09 13.19
N VAL A 377 11.13 -12.34 13.70
CA VAL A 377 11.31 -11.37 14.78
C VAL A 377 11.80 -12.03 16.08
N LYS A 378 11.42 -13.28 16.33
CA LYS A 378 11.85 -14.02 17.53
C LYS A 378 13.34 -14.35 17.45
N ASP A 379 13.83 -14.82 16.31
CA ASP A 379 15.26 -15.08 16.09
C ASP A 379 16.06 -13.77 16.23
N PHE A 380 15.55 -12.68 15.66
CA PHE A 380 16.15 -11.35 15.78
C PHE A 380 16.23 -10.88 17.25
N LEU A 381 15.19 -11.16 18.04
CA LEU A 381 15.16 -10.83 19.47
C LEU A 381 16.16 -11.67 20.28
N HIS A 382 16.34 -12.95 19.94
CA HIS A 382 17.30 -13.83 20.61
C HIS A 382 18.75 -13.45 20.35
N GLU A 383 19.04 -12.83 19.20
CA GLU A 383 20.37 -12.36 18.86
C GLU A 383 20.73 -11.10 19.65
N LYS A 384 21.32 -11.28 20.84
CA LYS A 384 21.64 -10.18 21.77
C LYS A 384 22.66 -9.19 21.20
N SER A 385 23.60 -9.66 20.38
CA SER A 385 24.70 -8.87 19.83
C SER A 385 24.24 -7.82 18.80
N MET A 386 23.13 -8.06 18.11
CA MET A 386 22.62 -7.17 17.08
C MET A 386 21.96 -5.93 17.71
N THR A 387 22.42 -4.74 17.34
CA THR A 387 21.77 -3.49 17.78
C THR A 387 20.60 -3.13 16.86
N MET A 388 19.68 -2.28 17.32
CA MET A 388 18.52 -1.86 16.52
C MET A 388 18.30 -0.35 16.57
N SER A 389 17.84 0.24 15.47
CA SER A 389 17.30 1.61 15.44
C SER A 389 16.10 1.70 14.51
N ILE A 390 15.38 2.82 14.57
CA ILE A 390 14.14 3.06 13.83
C ILE A 390 14.26 4.39 13.08
N GLN A 391 13.74 4.46 11.86
CA GLN A 391 13.65 5.70 11.10
C GLN A 391 12.77 6.71 11.84
N ILE A 392 13.19 7.97 11.88
CA ILE A 392 12.34 9.07 12.34
C ILE A 392 11.11 9.13 11.43
N ALA A 393 9.95 8.75 11.97
CA ALA A 393 8.67 8.79 11.27
C ALA A 393 7.55 9.04 12.27
N SER A 394 6.54 9.83 11.86
CA SER A 394 5.42 10.22 12.72
C SER A 394 4.63 9.02 13.27
N TYR A 395 4.56 7.92 12.51
CA TYR A 395 3.84 6.70 12.89
C TYR A 395 4.68 5.72 13.73
N ALA A 396 6.00 5.84 13.79
CA ALA A 396 6.86 4.83 14.40
C ALA A 396 6.55 4.63 15.89
N LYS A 397 6.61 5.70 16.70
CA LYS A 397 6.35 5.65 18.15
C LYS A 397 4.92 5.19 18.48
N PRO A 398 3.84 5.75 17.89
CA PRO A 398 2.48 5.32 18.19
C PRO A 398 2.21 3.84 17.90
N TYR A 399 2.71 3.29 16.79
CA TYR A 399 2.47 1.88 16.46
C TYR A 399 3.15 0.90 17.42
N PHE A 400 4.32 1.25 17.98
CA PHE A 400 4.93 0.45 19.04
C PHE A 400 4.17 0.58 20.37
N ASN A 401 3.61 1.74 20.69
CA ASN A 401 2.81 1.93 21.90
C ASN A 401 1.44 1.22 21.82
N GLU A 402 0.82 1.20 20.63
CA GLU A 402 -0.48 0.58 20.38
C GLU A 402 -0.39 -0.95 20.15
N THR A 403 0.82 -1.51 20.04
CA THR A 403 0.98 -2.94 19.70
C THR A 403 0.51 -3.86 20.83
N THR A 404 -0.30 -4.85 20.48
CA THR A 404 -0.73 -5.93 21.38
C THR A 404 0.19 -7.15 21.33
N ASN A 405 1.11 -7.20 20.36
CA ASN A 405 1.99 -8.33 20.17
C ASN A 405 3.13 -8.31 21.21
N GLU A 406 3.15 -9.31 22.08
CA GLU A 406 4.16 -9.45 23.14
C GLU A 406 5.59 -9.47 22.62
N ILE A 407 5.84 -10.07 21.45
CA ILE A 407 7.18 -10.16 20.85
C ILE A 407 7.65 -8.79 20.41
N LEU A 408 6.79 -8.00 19.75
CA LEU A 408 7.13 -6.64 19.31
C LEU A 408 7.32 -5.69 20.51
N ARG A 409 6.54 -5.87 21.58
CA ARG A 409 6.72 -5.10 22.81
C ARG A 409 8.05 -5.40 23.48
N LYS A 410 8.40 -6.69 23.60
CA LYS A 410 9.73 -7.12 24.10
C LYS A 410 10.87 -6.61 23.23
N LEU A 411 10.69 -6.62 21.90
CA LEU A 411 11.65 -6.06 20.96
C LEU A 411 11.91 -4.57 21.24
N TYR A 412 10.85 -3.77 21.38
CA TYR A 412 10.95 -2.36 21.68
C TYR A 412 11.62 -2.12 23.05
N ASP A 413 11.17 -2.82 24.09
CA ASP A 413 11.69 -2.68 25.45
C ASP A 413 13.17 -3.10 25.58
N MET A 414 13.62 -4.12 24.82
CA MET A 414 15.00 -4.63 24.91
C MET A 414 15.98 -3.95 23.95
N LYS A 415 15.55 -3.56 22.75
CA LYS A 415 16.45 -3.12 21.67
C LYS A 415 16.37 -1.61 21.38
N ILE A 416 15.31 -0.93 21.81
CA ILE A 416 15.08 0.50 21.51
C ILE A 416 15.10 1.35 22.79
N LYS A 417 14.24 1.02 23.76
CA LYS A 417 14.10 1.78 25.01
C LYS A 417 15.38 1.98 25.83
N PRO A 418 16.35 1.04 25.87
CA PRO A 418 17.58 1.21 26.66
C PRO A 418 18.57 2.22 26.09
N TYR A 419 18.42 2.61 24.82
CA TYR A 419 19.35 3.53 24.15
C TYR A 419 18.75 4.93 24.05
N ASP A 420 19.62 5.95 24.03
CA ASP A 420 19.23 7.35 23.86
C ASP A 420 18.35 7.55 22.61
N GLU A 421 17.42 8.50 22.67
CA GLU A 421 16.50 8.77 21.56
C GLU A 421 17.24 9.06 20.24
N ASN A 422 18.38 9.75 20.29
CA ASN A 422 19.20 10.07 19.10
C ASN A 422 19.88 8.84 18.46
N ASN A 423 20.02 7.74 19.20
CA ASN A 423 20.58 6.48 18.69
C ASN A 423 19.50 5.47 18.31
N SER A 424 18.35 5.56 18.97
CA SER A 424 17.15 4.74 18.73
C SER A 424 16.33 5.22 17.55
N PHE A 425 16.22 6.53 17.35
CA PHE A 425 15.53 7.17 16.24
C PHE A 425 16.53 7.96 15.40
N THR A 426 16.74 7.54 14.15
CA THR A 426 17.75 8.13 13.27
C THR A 426 17.21 8.38 11.88
N ASP A 427 17.81 9.31 11.15
CA ASP A 427 17.53 9.49 9.72
C ASP A 427 17.84 8.23 8.91
N ALA A 428 17.10 8.06 7.81
CA ALA A 428 17.27 6.92 6.91
C ALA A 428 18.73 6.77 6.43
N GLN A 429 19.40 7.88 6.11
CA GLN A 429 20.79 7.86 5.66
C GLN A 429 21.75 7.32 6.71
N LYS A 430 21.59 7.74 7.98
CA LYS A 430 22.45 7.30 9.08
C LYS A 430 22.19 5.83 9.43
N GLY A 431 20.92 5.42 9.49
CA GLY A 431 20.54 4.04 9.79
C GLY A 431 21.01 3.04 8.73
N ILE A 432 20.89 3.39 7.44
CA ILE A 432 21.40 2.54 6.34
C ILE A 432 22.93 2.43 6.38
N GLU A 433 23.65 3.51 6.69
CA GLU A 433 25.10 3.44 6.84
C GLU A 433 25.51 2.49 7.98
N ARG A 434 24.78 2.49 9.10
CA ARG A 434 25.01 1.56 10.21
C ARG A 434 24.80 0.11 9.82
N ILE A 435 23.77 -0.22 9.02
CA ILE A 435 23.62 -1.60 8.50
C ILE A 435 24.80 -2.00 7.62
N ARG A 436 25.44 -1.03 6.94
CA ARG A 436 26.58 -1.30 6.08
C ARG A 436 27.81 -1.71 6.88
N THR A 437 28.06 -1.04 8.01
CA THR A 437 29.30 -1.12 8.82
C THR A 437 29.19 -1.95 10.09
N GLU A 438 28.01 -2.02 10.71
CA GLU A 438 27.75 -2.64 12.00
C GLU A 438 26.80 -3.84 11.86
N PHE A 439 26.83 -4.76 12.83
CA PHE A 439 25.79 -5.79 12.96
C PHE A 439 24.54 -5.17 13.58
N HIS A 440 23.77 -4.50 12.71
CA HIS A 440 22.68 -3.60 13.09
C HIS A 440 21.42 -3.86 12.26
N GLY A 441 20.27 -3.83 12.92
CA GLY A 441 18.95 -3.83 12.27
C GLY A 441 18.29 -2.46 12.31
N PHE A 442 17.83 -1.98 11.16
CA PHE A 442 17.20 -0.67 11.05
C PHE A 442 15.78 -0.80 10.51
N MET A 443 14.79 -0.35 11.29
CA MET A 443 13.40 -0.26 10.82
C MET A 443 13.23 0.98 9.97
N VAL A 444 12.91 0.80 8.68
CA VAL A 444 12.90 1.89 7.70
C VAL A 444 11.81 1.66 6.65
N GLU A 445 11.29 2.75 6.10
CA GLU A 445 10.44 2.74 4.93
C GLU A 445 11.20 2.16 3.73
N LYS A 446 10.60 1.16 3.09
CA LYS A 446 11.22 0.41 2.01
C LYS A 446 11.67 1.34 0.87
N THR A 447 10.81 2.25 0.44
CA THR A 447 11.10 3.19 -0.65
C THR A 447 12.36 4.01 -0.36
N SER A 448 12.48 4.57 0.85
CA SER A 448 13.60 5.41 1.28
C SER A 448 14.89 4.59 1.40
N ALA A 449 14.82 3.39 1.96
CA ALA A 449 15.96 2.50 2.10
C ALA A 449 16.55 2.07 0.74
N TYR A 450 15.72 1.56 -0.16
CA TYR A 450 16.17 1.05 -1.45
C TYR A 450 16.74 2.15 -2.35
N GLN A 451 16.20 3.38 -2.28
CA GLN A 451 16.79 4.52 -2.98
C GLN A 451 18.22 4.82 -2.52
N ILE A 452 18.46 4.83 -1.21
CA ILE A 452 19.78 5.11 -0.63
C ILE A 452 20.76 3.96 -0.96
N ILE A 453 20.33 2.71 -0.76
CA ILE A 453 21.15 1.52 -1.05
C ILE A 453 21.53 1.48 -2.52
N ASN A 454 20.58 1.66 -3.43
CA ASN A 454 20.86 1.59 -4.85
C ASN A 454 21.81 2.69 -5.33
N LYS A 455 21.81 3.85 -4.67
CA LYS A 455 22.71 4.97 -4.99
C LYS A 455 24.11 4.83 -4.39
N LYS A 456 24.26 4.21 -3.22
CA LYS A 456 25.51 4.23 -2.44
C LYS A 456 26.24 2.88 -2.29
N TRP A 457 25.54 1.76 -2.46
CA TRP A 457 26.08 0.42 -2.21
C TRP A 457 26.45 -0.28 -3.52
N ARG A 458 27.50 -1.10 -3.47
CA ARG A 458 27.90 -1.98 -4.57
C ARG A 458 27.00 -3.21 -4.62
N GLU A 459 26.89 -3.85 -5.79
CA GLU A 459 26.05 -5.05 -5.95
C GLU A 459 26.43 -6.18 -4.98
N GLU A 460 27.74 -6.41 -4.78
CA GLU A 460 28.25 -7.39 -3.81
C GLU A 460 27.86 -7.12 -2.36
N GLU A 461 27.61 -5.86 -1.99
CA GLU A 461 27.22 -5.47 -0.63
C GLU A 461 25.72 -5.59 -0.38
N LYS A 462 24.93 -5.66 -1.46
CA LYS A 462 23.48 -5.90 -1.41
C LYS A 462 23.19 -7.38 -1.13
N CYS A 463 24.09 -8.27 -1.53
CA CYS A 463 24.05 -9.68 -1.20
C CYS A 463 24.08 -9.87 0.33
N GLY A 464 23.08 -10.56 0.88
CA GLY A 464 22.93 -10.78 2.32
C GLY A 464 22.07 -9.77 3.07
N LEU A 465 21.54 -8.74 2.40
CA LEU A 465 20.46 -7.93 2.95
C LEU A 465 19.21 -8.81 3.16
N TYR A 466 18.62 -8.68 4.33
CA TYR A 466 17.42 -9.41 4.71
C TYR A 466 16.41 -8.45 5.34
N GLU A 467 15.13 -8.66 5.03
CA GLU A 467 14.04 -7.84 5.51
C GLU A 467 13.05 -8.65 6.34
N ILE A 468 12.62 -8.10 7.47
CA ILE A 468 11.55 -8.65 8.30
C ILE A 468 10.49 -7.58 8.48
N GLN A 469 9.26 -7.89 8.07
CA GLN A 469 8.12 -7.02 8.29
C GLN A 469 7.65 -7.10 9.75
N LEU A 470 7.67 -5.97 10.47
CA LEU A 470 7.17 -5.89 11.85
C LEU A 470 5.68 -5.60 11.90
N PHE A 471 5.24 -4.63 11.08
CA PHE A 471 3.88 -4.14 11.07
C PHE A 471 3.30 -4.23 9.67
N LYS A 472 2.03 -4.62 9.58
CA LYS A 472 1.24 -4.46 8.36
C LYS A 472 0.53 -3.10 8.43
N LEU A 473 1.17 -2.09 7.86
CA LEU A 473 0.63 -0.73 7.85
C LEU A 473 -0.55 -0.64 6.85
N PRO A 474 -1.59 0.15 7.16
CA PRO A 474 -2.65 0.46 6.19
C PRO A 474 -2.08 1.17 4.96
N VAL A 475 -2.78 1.07 3.83
CA VAL A 475 -2.45 1.86 2.64
C VAL A 475 -2.64 3.36 2.91
N LEU A 476 -1.82 4.17 2.25
CA LEU A 476 -2.05 5.60 2.15
C LEU A 476 -3.21 5.85 1.20
N ALA A 477 -4.08 6.79 1.55
CA ALA A 477 -5.10 7.31 0.67
C ALA A 477 -5.26 8.80 0.89
N ILE A 478 -5.84 9.48 -0.09
CA ILE A 478 -6.16 10.90 0.03
C ILE A 478 -7.35 11.05 0.98
N PRO A 479 -7.18 11.74 2.13
CA PRO A 479 -8.28 12.04 3.03
C PRO A 479 -9.09 13.21 2.48
N VAL A 480 -10.40 13.14 2.63
CA VAL A 480 -11.36 14.21 2.31
C VAL A 480 -12.25 14.47 3.52
N VAL A 481 -12.87 15.65 3.58
CA VAL A 481 -13.85 15.95 4.64
C VAL A 481 -14.91 14.84 4.70
N LYS A 482 -15.34 14.46 5.90
CA LYS A 482 -16.35 13.41 6.06
C LYS A 482 -17.65 13.80 5.34
N LYS A 483 -18.14 12.92 4.47
CA LYS A 483 -19.27 13.18 3.56
C LYS A 483 -19.07 14.48 2.74
N SER A 484 -17.87 14.69 2.19
CA SER A 484 -17.54 15.85 1.35
C SER A 484 -18.18 15.85 -0.03
N GLY A 485 -18.70 14.72 -0.48
CA GLY A 485 -19.15 14.52 -1.85
C GLY A 485 -18.05 14.52 -2.92
N HIS A 486 -16.79 14.79 -2.54
CA HIS A 486 -15.62 14.60 -3.40
C HIS A 486 -15.11 13.16 -3.40
N LYS A 487 -15.39 12.40 -2.34
CA LYS A 487 -14.88 11.04 -2.11
C LYS A 487 -15.02 10.15 -3.35
N ASP A 488 -16.23 10.01 -3.86
CA ASP A 488 -16.52 9.07 -4.95
C ASP A 488 -16.02 9.58 -6.30
N VAL A 489 -16.13 10.89 -6.55
CA VAL A 489 -15.62 11.52 -7.77
C VAL A 489 -14.09 11.37 -7.83
N PHE A 490 -13.39 11.65 -6.74
CA PHE A 490 -11.94 11.49 -6.67
C PHE A 490 -11.54 10.02 -6.79
N LYS A 491 -12.27 9.12 -6.12
CA LYS A 491 -12.05 7.67 -6.21
C LYS A 491 -12.16 7.16 -7.64
N GLN A 492 -13.19 7.56 -8.41
CA GLN A 492 -13.35 7.15 -9.81
C GLN A 492 -12.15 7.57 -10.66
N LYS A 493 -11.66 8.80 -10.49
CA LYS A 493 -10.49 9.31 -11.22
C LYS A 493 -9.20 8.60 -10.82
N TYR A 494 -8.98 8.34 -9.53
CA TYR A 494 -7.80 7.60 -9.09
C TYR A 494 -7.79 6.17 -9.61
N VAL A 495 -8.89 5.43 -9.55
CA VAL A 495 -8.94 4.05 -10.08
C VAL A 495 -8.56 4.00 -11.56
N PHE A 496 -8.98 4.97 -12.36
CA PHE A 496 -8.63 5.02 -13.78
C PHE A 496 -7.12 5.21 -14.01
N VAL A 497 -6.44 5.96 -13.15
CA VAL A 497 -4.98 6.13 -13.19
C VAL A 497 -4.24 4.82 -12.88
N TYR A 498 -4.79 3.95 -12.02
CA TYR A 498 -4.17 2.66 -11.68
C TYR A 498 -4.45 1.55 -12.70
N VAL A 499 -5.60 1.55 -13.38
CA VAL A 499 -5.98 0.50 -14.34
C VAL A 499 -5.24 0.63 -15.68
N LEU A 500 -4.67 1.80 -15.99
CA LEU A 500 -3.87 2.04 -17.20
C LEU A 500 -2.38 1.73 -17.02
N ARG A 501 -1.98 1.18 -15.88
CA ARG A 501 -0.64 0.66 -15.59
C ARG A 501 -0.70 -0.86 -15.48
#